data_AF-A0A2T1CG00-F1
#
_entry.id   AF-A0A2T1CG00-F1
#
_cell.length_a   1.000
_cell.length_b   1.000
_cell.length_c   1.000
_cell.angle_alpha   90.00
_cell.angle_beta   90.00
_cell.angle_gamma   90.00
#
_symmetry.space_group_name_H-M   'P 1'
#
loop_
_entity.id
_entity.type
_entity.pdbx_description
1 polymer ?
#
loop_
_entity_poly.entity_id
_entity_poly.type
_entity_poly.pdbx_seq_one_letter_code
_entity_poly.pdbx_strand_id
1 'polypeptide(L)'
;MTQENISLSESLKDCKYPLKIVFTIDRKKNIHCLTVSYSESFPAIARYEEVPNDLTQAVLDLLPEFDISHKNKELSKRNLRNNGERKVKPIESTSGTNKQTKKTPKKVKFAKSLI
;
A
#
# COMPACT_ATOMS: atom_id res chain seq x y z
N MET A 1 32.21 24.53 4.01
CA MET A 1 30.87 23.97 3.77
C MET A 1 30.58 23.04 4.93
N THR A 2 29.65 23.41 5.80
CA THR A 2 29.23 22.57 6.92
C THR A 2 28.41 21.41 6.34
N GLN A 3 28.98 20.20 6.31
CA GLN A 3 28.19 18.99 6.14
C GLN A 3 27.22 18.96 7.31
N GLU A 4 25.97 19.32 7.06
CA GLU A 4 24.90 19.01 7.99
C GLU A 4 24.91 17.49 8.11
N ASN A 5 25.25 16.99 9.30
CA ASN A 5 25.06 15.59 9.66
C ASN A 5 23.54 15.36 9.69
N ILE A 6 22.96 15.16 8.52
CA ILE A 6 21.54 14.83 8.38
C ILE A 6 21.36 13.53 9.14
N SER A 7 20.60 13.59 10.24
CA SER A 7 20.37 12.41 11.05
C SER A 7 19.48 11.45 10.27
N LEU A 8 19.81 10.15 10.27
CA LEU A 8 18.94 9.10 9.74
C LEU A 8 17.50 9.24 10.26
N SER A 9 17.36 9.64 11.53
CA SER A 9 16.06 9.85 12.16
C SER A 9 15.25 10.97 11.52
N GLU A 10 15.89 12.01 10.98
CA GLU A 10 15.23 13.11 10.30
C GLU A 10 14.77 12.71 8.90
N SER A 11 15.61 12.04 8.13
CA SER A 11 15.25 11.54 6.79
C SER A 11 14.11 10.52 6.84
N LEU A 12 13.99 9.77 7.94
CA LEU A 12 12.92 8.79 8.12
C LEU A 12 11.58 9.41 8.56
N LYS A 13 11.52 10.69 8.98
CA LYS A 13 10.26 11.37 9.36
C LYS A 13 9.27 11.44 8.20
N ASP A 14 9.77 11.50 6.98
CA ASP A 14 8.95 11.57 5.77
C ASP A 14 8.32 10.21 5.39
N CYS A 15 8.75 9.12 6.04
CA CYS A 15 8.19 7.79 5.79
C CYS A 15 6.79 7.68 6.40
N LYS A 16 5.76 7.53 5.55
CA LYS A 16 4.39 7.27 6.02
C LYS A 16 4.12 5.81 6.34
N TYR A 17 4.94 4.92 5.79
CA TYR A 17 4.84 3.48 5.94
C TYR A 17 6.13 2.93 6.58
N PRO A 18 6.07 1.77 7.27
CA PRO A 18 7.26 1.14 7.84
C PRO A 18 8.31 0.86 6.76
N LEU A 19 9.45 1.52 6.87
CA LEU A 19 10.58 1.30 5.97
C LEU A 19 11.33 0.03 6.39
N LYS A 20 11.59 -0.84 5.43
CA LYS A 20 12.38 -2.06 5.59
C LYS A 20 13.76 -1.84 4.97
N ILE A 21 14.76 -1.90 5.83
CA ILE A 21 16.18 -1.83 5.44
C ILE A 21 16.76 -3.21 5.68
N VAL A 22 17.35 -3.83 4.65
CA VAL A 22 17.99 -5.15 4.75
C VAL A 22 19.36 -5.09 4.12
N PHE A 23 20.36 -5.51 4.87
CA PHE A 23 21.70 -5.76 4.36
C PHE A 23 21.88 -7.27 4.18
N THR A 24 22.26 -7.67 2.97
CA THR A 24 22.45 -9.08 2.59
C THR A 24 23.89 -9.31 2.18
N ILE A 25 24.46 -10.42 2.64
CA ILE A 25 25.84 -10.82 2.36
C ILE A 25 25.82 -12.23 1.80
N ASP A 26 26.15 -12.39 0.52
CA ASP A 26 26.41 -13.68 -0.09
C ASP A 26 27.92 -13.95 -0.12
N ARG A 27 28.39 -14.74 0.86
CA ARG A 27 29.81 -15.10 1.00
C ARG A 27 30.32 -16.02 -0.12
N LYS A 28 29.44 -16.71 -0.86
CA LYS A 28 29.89 -17.59 -1.95
C LYS A 28 30.28 -16.78 -3.19
N LYS A 29 29.62 -15.65 -3.37
CA LYS A 29 29.82 -14.76 -4.54
C LYS A 29 30.49 -13.45 -4.17
N ASN A 30 30.83 -13.24 -2.89
CA ASN A 30 31.30 -11.97 -2.33
C ASN A 30 30.40 -10.79 -2.75
N ILE A 31 29.08 -10.97 -2.60
CA ILE A 31 28.10 -9.92 -2.92
C ILE A 31 27.59 -9.32 -1.62
N HIS A 32 27.71 -8.00 -1.48
CA HIS A 32 27.15 -7.23 -0.38
C HIS A 32 26.07 -6.30 -0.94
N CYS A 33 24.82 -6.49 -0.56
CA CYS A 33 23.71 -5.66 -1.04
C CYS A 33 22.97 -5.00 0.11
N LEU A 34 22.83 -3.69 0.04
CA LEU A 34 21.92 -2.92 0.88
C LEU A 34 20.62 -2.70 0.12
N THR A 35 19.50 -2.96 0.78
CA THR A 35 18.17 -2.81 0.18
C THR A 35 17.29 -1.96 1.08
N VAL A 36 16.56 -1.03 0.47
CA VAL A 36 15.63 -0.13 1.14
C VAL A 36 14.28 -0.23 0.43
N SER A 37 13.21 -0.48 1.18
CA SER A 37 11.88 -0.71 0.59
C SER A 37 10.74 -0.48 1.57
N TYR A 38 9.55 -0.22 1.05
CA TYR A 38 8.29 -0.44 1.75
C TYR A 38 7.71 -1.81 1.41
N SER A 39 6.80 -2.31 2.24
CA SER A 39 6.02 -3.51 1.91
C SER A 39 5.32 -3.33 0.56
N GLU A 40 5.46 -4.30 -0.33
CA GLU A 40 4.80 -4.34 -1.64
C GLU A 40 5.26 -3.24 -2.63
N SER A 41 6.36 -2.55 -2.35
CA SER A 41 7.01 -1.61 -3.26
C SER A 41 8.28 -2.19 -3.88
N PHE A 42 8.63 -1.74 -5.09
CA PHE A 42 9.91 -2.11 -5.69
C PHE A 42 11.06 -1.48 -4.87
N PRO A 43 12.06 -2.26 -4.43
CA PRO A 43 13.14 -1.80 -3.56
C PRO A 43 14.15 -0.93 -4.31
N ALA A 44 14.83 -0.03 -3.59
CA ALA A 44 16.13 0.49 -4.00
C ALA A 44 17.23 -0.46 -3.51
N ILE A 45 18.23 -0.71 -4.34
CA ILE A 45 19.27 -1.71 -4.08
C ILE A 45 20.63 -1.11 -4.44
N ALA A 46 21.51 -1.00 -3.45
CA ALA A 46 22.92 -0.71 -3.66
C ALA A 46 23.74 -1.99 -3.51
N ARG A 47 24.72 -2.18 -4.41
CA ARG A 47 25.70 -3.27 -4.34
C ARG A 47 27.06 -2.72 -3.97
N TYR A 48 27.75 -3.44 -3.11
CA TYR A 48 29.10 -3.10 -2.65
C TYR A 48 30.02 -4.29 -2.84
N GLU A 49 31.28 -3.99 -3.16
CA GLU A 49 32.36 -4.98 -3.25
C GLU A 49 32.80 -5.43 -1.85
N GLU A 50 32.74 -4.54 -0.86
CA GLU A 50 33.03 -4.80 0.54
C GLU A 50 31.90 -4.25 1.44
N VAL A 51 31.85 -4.69 2.70
CA VAL A 51 30.86 -4.16 3.65
C VAL A 51 31.18 -2.68 3.93
N PRO A 52 30.22 -1.76 3.77
CA PRO A 52 30.44 -0.35 4.08
C PRO A 52 30.87 -0.16 5.53
N ASN A 53 31.85 0.72 5.75
CA ASN A 53 32.32 1.07 7.11
C ASN A 53 31.23 1.71 7.96
N ASP A 54 30.31 2.47 7.34
CA ASP A 54 29.14 3.03 7.99
C ASP A 54 27.86 2.68 7.22
N LEU A 55 27.08 1.77 7.79
CA LEU A 55 25.78 1.37 7.24
C LEU A 55 24.76 2.51 7.32
N THR A 56 24.90 3.43 8.27
CA THR A 56 24.02 4.60 8.42
C THR A 56 24.13 5.50 7.21
N GLN A 57 25.36 5.86 6.87
CA GLN A 57 25.65 6.69 5.70
C GLN A 57 25.24 5.98 4.40
N ALA A 58 25.52 4.69 4.28
CA ALA A 58 25.11 3.90 3.10
C ALA A 58 23.59 3.91 2.89
N VAL A 59 22.80 3.88 3.98
CA VAL A 59 21.34 4.04 3.89
C VAL A 59 20.97 5.45 3.48
N LEU A 60 21.57 6.48 4.08
CA LEU A 60 21.31 7.88 3.74
C LEU A 60 21.58 8.17 2.26
N ASP A 61 22.63 7.59 1.70
CA ASP A 61 22.99 7.75 0.29
C ASP A 61 21.99 7.03 -0.64
N LEU A 62 21.39 5.92 -0.18
CA LEU A 62 20.42 5.12 -0.93
C LEU A 62 18.97 5.66 -0.84
N LEU A 63 18.63 6.39 0.23
CA LEU A 63 17.27 6.93 0.44
C LEU A 63 16.79 7.86 -0.69
N PRO A 64 17.61 8.77 -1.24
CA PRO A 64 17.23 9.57 -2.41
C PRO A 64 16.82 8.74 -3.63
N GLU A 65 17.50 7.62 -3.89
CA GLU A 65 17.16 6.74 -5.03
C GLU A 65 15.82 6.03 -4.84
N PHE A 66 15.44 5.76 -3.59
CA PHE A 66 14.14 5.14 -3.29
C PHE A 66 12.96 6.10 -3.52
N ASP A 67 13.19 7.42 -3.43
CA ASP A 67 12.17 8.47 -3.48
C ASP A 67 10.97 8.18 -2.57
N ILE A 68 11.17 8.44 -1.26
CA ILE A 68 10.16 8.27 -0.21
C ILE A 68 8.82 8.94 -0.59
N SER A 69 8.87 10.15 -1.16
CA SER A 69 7.67 10.93 -1.49
C SER A 69 6.85 10.25 -2.57
N HIS A 70 7.51 9.78 -3.63
CA HIS A 70 6.86 9.04 -4.69
C HIS A 70 6.29 7.70 -4.18
N LYS A 71 7.08 6.92 -3.44
CA LYS A 71 6.67 5.60 -2.93
C LYS A 71 5.50 5.70 -1.95
N ASN A 72 5.49 6.72 -1.09
CA ASN A 72 4.36 7.01 -0.21
C ASN A 72 3.06 7.26 -1.02
N LYS A 73 3.14 8.01 -2.12
CA LYS A 73 1.98 8.28 -2.99
C LYS A 73 1.50 7.00 -3.68
N GLU A 74 2.41 6.17 -4.19
CA GLU A 74 2.06 4.89 -4.83
C GLU A 74 1.31 3.96 -3.88
N LEU A 75 1.83 3.77 -2.66
CA LEU A 75 1.19 2.93 -1.66
C LEU A 75 -0.14 3.50 -1.17
N SER A 76 -0.24 4.81 -0.98
CA SER A 76 -1.51 5.46 -0.63
C SER A 76 -2.59 5.18 -1.68
N LYS A 77 -2.25 5.29 -2.97
CA LYS A 77 -3.17 5.00 -4.08
C LYS A 77 -3.59 3.54 -4.11
N ARG A 78 -2.65 2.60 -3.91
CA ARG A 78 -2.96 1.16 -3.86
C ARG A 78 -3.86 0.80 -2.69
N ASN A 79 -3.54 1.30 -1.49
CA ASN A 79 -4.36 1.05 -0.30
C ASN A 79 -5.78 1.60 -0.46
N LEU A 80 -5.94 2.78 -1.11
CA LEU A 80 -7.25 3.34 -1.43
C LEU A 80 -8.04 2.45 -2.39
N ARG A 81 -7.38 1.94 -3.43
CA ARG A 81 -7.99 1.01 -4.40
C ARG A 81 -8.42 -0.30 -3.74
N ASN A 82 -7.57 -0.91 -2.92
CA ASN A 82 -7.86 -2.15 -2.20
C ASN A 82 -9.02 -1.98 -1.20
N ASN A 83 -9.11 -0.81 -0.54
CA ASN A 83 -10.26 -0.48 0.31
C ASN A 83 -11.55 -0.27 -0.49
N GLY A 84 -11.47 0.22 -1.73
CA GLY A 84 -12.59 0.29 -2.66
C GLY A 84 -13.09 -1.07 -3.13
N GLU A 85 -12.17 -2.02 -3.38
CA GLU A 85 -12.49 -3.40 -3.77
C GLU A 85 -13.12 -4.21 -2.61
N ARG A 86 -12.83 -3.84 -1.36
CA ARG A 86 -13.50 -4.37 -0.16
C ARG A 86 -14.92 -3.84 0.07
N LYS A 87 -15.46 -2.96 -0.78
CA LYS A 87 -16.90 -2.66 -0.77
C LYS A 87 -17.67 -3.87 -1.32
N VAL A 88 -17.87 -4.82 -0.43
CA VAL A 88 -18.78 -5.96 -0.56
C VAL A 88 -20.09 -5.45 -1.14
N LYS A 89 -20.57 -6.07 -2.23
CA LYS A 89 -21.94 -5.86 -2.70
C LYS A 89 -22.88 -6.04 -1.49
N PRO A 90 -23.95 -5.24 -1.34
CA PRO A 90 -24.93 -5.47 -0.29
C PRO A 90 -25.36 -6.93 -0.37
N ILE A 91 -25.21 -7.68 0.72
CA ILE A 91 -25.83 -8.99 0.85
C ILE A 91 -27.33 -8.67 0.86
N GLU A 92 -28.04 -9.02 -0.21
CA GLU A 92 -29.50 -9.07 -0.19
C GLU A 92 -29.87 -10.05 0.92
N SER A 93 -30.26 -9.52 2.08
CA SER A 93 -30.78 -10.31 3.18
C SER A 93 -32.12 -10.89 2.74
N THR A 94 -32.08 -12.06 2.11
CA THR A 94 -33.24 -12.95 1.99
C THR A 94 -33.45 -13.62 3.35
N SER A 95 -34.03 -12.87 4.29
CA SER A 95 -34.67 -13.44 5.47
C SER A 95 -36.08 -13.88 5.08
N GLY A 96 -36.34 -15.18 5.19
CA GLY A 96 -37.49 -15.84 4.60
C GLY A 96 -38.82 -15.66 5.33
N THR A 97 -39.88 -16.20 4.73
CA THR A 97 -41.00 -16.83 5.44
C THR A 97 -41.77 -17.74 4.48
N ASN A 98 -41.72 -19.05 4.73
CA ASN A 98 -42.71 -20.00 4.23
C ASN A 98 -44.06 -19.68 4.89
N LYS A 99 -45.12 -19.40 4.11
CA LYS A 99 -46.51 -19.72 4.44
C LYS A 99 -47.42 -19.68 3.19
N GLN A 100 -48.31 -20.66 3.16
CA GLN A 100 -49.17 -21.14 2.07
C GLN A 100 -50.15 -20.14 1.41
N THR A 101 -50.37 -20.37 0.11
CA THR A 101 -51.58 -20.18 -0.71
C THR A 101 -52.71 -19.23 -0.26
N LYS A 102 -53.06 -18.25 -1.11
CA LYS A 102 -54.46 -17.93 -1.49
C LYS A 102 -54.52 -17.04 -2.75
N LYS A 103 -55.55 -17.29 -3.56
CA LYS A 103 -55.80 -16.87 -4.94
C LYS A 103 -55.87 -15.34 -5.16
N THR A 104 -55.58 -14.93 -6.39
CA THR A 104 -55.77 -13.58 -6.97
C THR A 104 -57.23 -13.09 -6.89
N PRO A 105 -57.47 -11.77 -6.93
CA PRO A 105 -57.74 -11.15 -8.23
C PRO A 105 -57.04 -9.81 -8.47
N LYS A 106 -56.68 -9.57 -9.73
CA LYS A 106 -56.18 -8.29 -10.25
C LYS A 106 -57.20 -7.19 -9.98
N LYS A 107 -56.78 -6.06 -9.41
CA LYS A 107 -57.53 -4.80 -9.45
C LYS A 107 -56.69 -3.74 -10.14
N VAL A 108 -56.98 -3.56 -11.43
CA VAL A 108 -56.53 -2.42 -12.23
C VAL A 108 -57.17 -1.16 -11.64
N LYS A 109 -56.38 -0.10 -11.40
CA LYS A 109 -56.91 1.24 -11.14
C LYS A 109 -56.34 2.17 -12.21
N PHE A 110 -57.24 2.69 -13.02
CA PHE A 110 -56.97 3.64 -14.09
C PHE A 110 -56.42 4.95 -13.51
N ALA A 111 -55.43 5.55 -14.19
CA ALA A 111 -55.05 6.93 -13.95
C ALA A 111 -56.26 7.83 -14.26
N LYS A 112 -56.67 8.67 -13.31
CA LYS A 112 -57.53 9.80 -13.65
C LYS A 112 -56.65 10.85 -14.32
N SER A 113 -56.93 11.01 -15.60
CA SER A 113 -56.38 11.97 -16.54
C SER A 113 -56.35 13.39 -16.00
N LEU A 114 -55.33 14.12 -16.46
CA LEU A 114 -55.38 15.48 -16.97
C LEU A 114 -56.82 15.94 -17.29
N ILE A 115 -57.31 16.92 -16.52
CA ILE A 115 -58.09 18.12 -16.89
C ILE A 115 -58.24 18.93 -15.60
#